data_AF-A0A349BCC9-F1
#
_entry.id   AF-A0A349BCC9-F1
#
_cell.length_a   1.000
_cell.length_b   1.000
_cell.length_c   1.000
_cell.angle_alpha   90.00
_cell.angle_beta   90.00
_cell.angle_gamma   90.00
#
_symmetry.space_group_name_H-M   'P 1'
#
loop_
_entity.id
_entity.type
_entity.pdbx_description
1 polymer ?
#
loop_
_entity_poly.entity_id
_entity_poly.type
_entity_poly.pdbx_seq_one_letter_code
_entity_poly.pdbx_strand_id
1 'polypeptide(L)'
;DAALPIPPGASVAVIGPNAEDTRIMGGGSASLQALPNRSLLDALADRAASVVHEAGVRIDRLPPPLTEEVLRTPDGQPGLRVDYRDGLDPDSPIVVTDVTPETMLRFFGSTPEGVDPERFHVTVTGTFVPERTGTHVLSAVLTGAGRIEVGDVAVLDDPDRQLPRGALFFGFGSEEQEAAIECEAGVAVPIRITTTGRGGYAAIRLGVRAPEPPDMIERAVAAARDADVAVVVVGTNDEWETEGEDRTTIALPGDQDELVRRVAEANPRTVVVVNAGSPVAMPWVDDVAAVLLAYFGGMEMADGVVDVLLGEADPGGRLPLTYPKALEDT
;
A
#
# COMPACT_ATOMS: atom_id res chain seq x y z
N ASP A 1 -35.85 -2.55 -4.16
CA ASP A 1 -35.43 -3.67 -3.31
C ASP A 1 -34.12 -3.34 -2.64
N ALA A 2 -34.02 -3.61 -1.33
CA ALA A 2 -32.91 -3.14 -0.51
C ALA A 2 -31.62 -3.91 -0.83
N ALA A 3 -30.55 -3.18 -1.17
CA ALA A 3 -29.22 -3.77 -1.37
C ALA A 3 -28.55 -4.17 -0.05
N LEU A 4 -28.95 -3.55 1.06
CA LEU A 4 -28.52 -3.90 2.42
C LEU A 4 -29.73 -4.21 3.32
N PRO A 5 -29.61 -5.14 4.28
CA PRO A 5 -28.46 -6.04 4.44
C PRO A 5 -28.34 -7.05 3.28
N ILE A 6 -27.14 -7.56 3.05
CA ILE A 6 -26.88 -8.60 2.03
C ILE A 6 -27.71 -9.83 2.40
N PRO A 7 -28.53 -10.37 1.48
CA PRO A 7 -29.36 -11.54 1.78
C PRO A 7 -28.52 -12.76 2.16
N PRO A 8 -28.93 -13.56 3.17
CA PRO A 8 -28.31 -14.83 3.45
C PRO A 8 -28.31 -15.74 2.22
N GLY A 9 -27.18 -16.36 1.91
CA GLY A 9 -27.05 -17.24 0.75
C GLY A 9 -26.73 -16.54 -0.57
N ALA A 10 -26.66 -15.20 -0.61
CA ALA A 10 -26.26 -14.46 -1.80
C ALA A 10 -24.79 -14.73 -2.18
N SER A 11 -24.54 -14.82 -3.49
CA SER A 11 -23.20 -14.71 -4.06
C SER A 11 -22.76 -13.25 -4.08
N VAL A 12 -21.51 -12.98 -3.72
CA VAL A 12 -20.97 -11.63 -3.59
C VAL A 12 -19.73 -11.47 -4.46
N ALA A 13 -19.75 -10.48 -5.36
CA ALA A 13 -18.54 -10.00 -6.00
C ALA A 13 -17.91 -8.93 -5.12
N VAL A 14 -16.77 -9.22 -4.49
CA VAL A 14 -16.00 -8.25 -3.71
C VAL A 14 -14.98 -7.62 -4.67
N ILE A 15 -15.10 -6.33 -4.90
CA ILE A 15 -14.34 -5.63 -5.94
C ILE A 15 -13.62 -4.45 -5.33
N GLY A 16 -12.44 -4.11 -5.83
CA GLY A 16 -11.80 -2.84 -5.56
C GLY A 16 -10.48 -2.95 -4.79
N PRO A 17 -9.65 -1.89 -4.86
CA PRO A 17 -8.27 -1.91 -4.39
C PRO A 17 -8.14 -2.10 -2.87
N ASN A 18 -9.13 -1.64 -2.09
CA ASN A 18 -9.09 -1.71 -0.62
C ASN A 18 -9.80 -2.95 -0.06
N ALA A 19 -10.28 -3.87 -0.92
CA ALA A 19 -10.95 -5.08 -0.46
C ALA A 19 -9.98 -6.06 0.21
N GLU A 20 -8.90 -6.40 -0.50
CA GLU A 20 -7.81 -7.25 0.01
C GLU A 20 -6.83 -6.45 0.87
N ASP A 21 -6.51 -5.22 0.47
CA ASP A 21 -5.61 -4.33 1.22
C ASP A 21 -6.41 -3.24 1.97
N THR A 22 -7.20 -3.68 2.95
CA THR A 22 -8.04 -2.79 3.75
C THR A 22 -7.21 -1.88 4.63
N ARG A 23 -7.43 -0.56 4.50
CA ARG A 23 -6.67 0.46 5.20
C ARG A 23 -7.27 0.77 6.55
N ILE A 24 -6.54 0.45 7.60
CA ILE A 24 -7.00 0.61 8.98
C ILE A 24 -6.54 1.92 9.64
N MET A 25 -5.56 2.61 9.05
CA MET A 25 -5.01 3.88 9.52
C MET A 25 -4.37 4.69 8.39
N GLY A 26 -4.18 5.99 8.61
CA GLY A 26 -3.40 6.86 7.72
C GLY A 26 -1.90 6.80 8.02
N GLY A 27 -1.11 7.53 7.23
CA GLY A 27 0.35 7.54 7.37
C GLY A 27 0.89 8.52 8.41
N GLY A 28 2.21 8.48 8.61
CA GLY A 28 2.93 9.40 9.51
C GLY A 28 3.00 8.92 10.97
N SER A 29 3.18 9.85 11.90
CA SER A 29 3.39 9.57 13.34
C SER A 29 2.20 8.93 14.04
N ALA A 30 1.00 9.00 13.46
CA ALA A 30 -0.18 8.29 13.93
C ALA A 30 -0.22 6.81 13.55
N SER A 31 0.65 6.38 12.62
CA SER A 31 0.74 4.97 12.20
C SER A 31 1.45 4.12 13.26
N LEU A 32 1.04 2.85 13.34
CA LEU A 32 1.56 1.87 14.29
C LEU A 32 1.83 0.55 13.56
N GLN A 33 2.73 -0.26 14.09
CA GLN A 33 2.83 -1.66 13.69
C GLN A 33 1.60 -2.39 14.20
N ALA A 34 0.66 -2.69 13.30
CA ALA A 34 -0.54 -3.45 13.64
C ALA A 34 -0.19 -4.91 13.98
N LEU A 35 -0.95 -5.51 14.89
CA LEU A 35 -1.00 -6.97 14.97
C LEU A 35 -1.71 -7.50 13.71
N PRO A 36 -1.55 -8.78 13.36
CA PRO A 36 -2.28 -9.38 12.24
C PRO A 36 -3.78 -9.04 12.32
N ASN A 37 -4.28 -8.41 11.26
CA ASN A 37 -5.65 -7.96 11.14
C ASN A 37 -6.26 -8.47 9.83
N ARG A 38 -7.58 -8.49 9.76
CA ARG A 38 -8.31 -9.03 8.60
C ARG A 38 -8.57 -7.95 7.55
N SER A 39 -8.62 -8.36 6.30
CA SER A 39 -9.16 -7.56 5.20
C SER A 39 -10.70 -7.65 5.15
N LEU A 40 -11.33 -6.69 4.49
CA LEU A 40 -12.77 -6.74 4.18
C LEU A 40 -13.11 -7.94 3.31
N LEU A 41 -12.21 -8.31 2.39
CA LEU A 41 -12.32 -9.51 1.58
C LEU A 41 -12.38 -10.77 2.47
N ASP A 42 -11.41 -10.94 3.38
CA ASP A 42 -11.36 -12.12 4.26
C ASP A 42 -12.58 -12.19 5.18
N ALA A 43 -12.99 -11.05 5.75
CA ALA A 43 -14.15 -10.98 6.62
C ALA A 43 -15.45 -11.35 5.89
N LEU A 44 -15.63 -10.91 4.63
CA LEU A 44 -16.77 -11.30 3.80
C LEU A 44 -16.68 -12.75 3.34
N ALA A 45 -15.51 -13.22 2.91
CA ALA A 45 -15.31 -14.57 2.38
C ALA A 45 -15.65 -15.66 3.40
N ASP A 46 -15.38 -15.42 4.70
CA ASP A 46 -15.70 -16.35 5.77
C ASP A 46 -17.20 -16.44 6.10
N ARG A 47 -17.99 -15.42 5.73
CA ARG A 47 -19.36 -15.24 6.20
C ARG A 47 -20.41 -15.26 5.09
N ALA A 48 -20.03 -14.91 3.86
CA ALA A 48 -20.87 -15.01 2.68
C ALA A 48 -20.90 -16.44 2.13
N ALA A 49 -21.96 -16.79 1.40
CA ALA A 49 -22.11 -18.13 0.84
C ALA A 49 -21.15 -18.41 -0.32
N SER A 50 -20.79 -17.37 -1.07
CA SER A 50 -19.85 -17.43 -2.17
C SER A 50 -19.26 -16.04 -2.41
N VAL A 51 -17.93 -15.97 -2.56
CA VAL A 51 -17.21 -14.73 -2.87
C VAL A 51 -16.35 -14.94 -4.11
N VAL A 52 -16.40 -13.98 -5.02
CA VAL A 52 -15.43 -13.80 -6.10
C VAL A 52 -14.76 -12.44 -5.88
N HIS A 53 -13.44 -12.40 -6.01
CA HIS A 53 -12.66 -11.18 -5.80
C HIS A 53 -12.00 -10.68 -7.09
N GLU A 54 -12.08 -9.38 -7.33
CA GLU A 54 -11.32 -8.68 -8.37
C GLU A 54 -10.87 -7.30 -7.88
N ALA A 55 -9.56 -7.01 -7.90
CA ALA A 55 -9.05 -5.70 -7.47
C ALA A 55 -9.59 -4.53 -8.31
N GLY A 56 -9.87 -4.77 -9.61
CA GLY A 56 -10.46 -3.80 -10.53
C GLY A 56 -9.52 -2.70 -10.98
N VAL A 57 -8.84 -2.01 -10.06
CA VAL A 57 -7.86 -0.95 -10.33
C VAL A 57 -6.74 -0.97 -9.29
N ARG A 58 -5.63 -0.28 -9.58
CA ARG A 58 -4.56 0.01 -8.62
C ARG A 58 -4.65 1.47 -8.17
N ILE A 59 -4.30 1.73 -6.90
CA ILE A 59 -4.32 3.09 -6.33
C ILE A 59 -3.00 3.55 -5.72
N ASP A 60 -1.97 2.71 -5.72
CA ASP A 60 -0.67 3.06 -5.13
C ASP A 60 -0.14 4.33 -5.78
N ARG A 61 0.19 5.34 -4.95
CA ARG A 61 0.81 6.56 -5.43
C ARG A 61 2.22 6.24 -5.89
N LEU A 62 2.93 5.46 -5.10
CA LEU A 62 4.33 5.08 -5.34
C LEU A 62 4.44 3.57 -5.58
N PRO A 63 5.48 3.06 -6.27
CA PRO A 63 5.75 1.63 -6.30
C PRO A 63 5.88 1.11 -4.85
N PRO A 64 5.13 0.07 -4.44
CA PRO A 64 5.09 -0.35 -3.05
C PRO A 64 6.43 -0.97 -2.61
N PRO A 65 6.83 -0.82 -1.34
CA PRO A 65 7.94 -1.60 -0.78
C PRO A 65 7.67 -3.09 -0.92
N LEU A 66 8.72 -3.84 -1.23
CA LEU A 66 8.72 -5.29 -1.19
C LEU A 66 8.72 -5.80 0.25
N THR A 67 8.06 -6.93 0.46
CA THR A 67 7.89 -7.67 1.72
C THR A 67 8.48 -9.08 1.62
N GLU A 68 8.51 -9.82 2.73
CA GLU A 68 9.30 -11.04 2.89
C GLU A 68 8.89 -12.18 1.93
N GLU A 69 7.66 -12.15 1.44
CA GLU A 69 7.08 -13.12 0.52
C GLU A 69 7.96 -13.30 -0.72
N VAL A 70 8.48 -12.18 -1.26
CA VAL A 70 9.28 -12.15 -2.49
C VAL A 70 10.76 -11.87 -2.25
N LEU A 71 11.17 -11.56 -1.01
CA LEU A 71 12.56 -11.23 -0.68
C LEU A 71 13.34 -12.46 -0.20
N ARG A 72 14.58 -12.61 -0.67
CA ARG A 72 15.49 -13.67 -0.23
C ARG A 72 16.86 -13.13 0.13
N THR A 73 17.39 -13.59 1.27
CA THR A 73 18.75 -13.32 1.72
C THR A 73 19.76 -14.03 0.81
N PRO A 74 21.07 -13.70 0.87
CA PRO A 74 22.09 -14.38 0.07
C PRO A 74 22.18 -15.90 0.29
N ASP A 75 21.76 -16.40 1.46
CA ASP A 75 21.67 -17.81 1.80
C ASP A 75 20.27 -18.42 1.56
N GLY A 76 19.35 -17.65 0.97
CA GLY A 76 18.05 -18.12 0.49
C GLY A 76 16.91 -18.14 1.53
N GLN A 77 17.11 -17.55 2.72
CA GLN A 77 16.05 -17.38 3.71
C GLN A 77 15.14 -16.20 3.35
N PRO A 78 13.89 -16.13 3.85
CA PRO A 78 13.02 -14.96 3.67
C PRO A 78 13.66 -13.66 4.18
N GLY A 79 13.44 -12.55 3.47
CA GLY A 79 13.92 -11.21 3.82
C GLY A 79 15.22 -10.81 3.13
N LEU A 80 15.86 -9.72 3.61
CA LEU A 80 17.14 -9.22 3.13
C LEU A 80 18.15 -9.14 4.28
N ARG A 81 19.41 -9.44 3.99
CA ARG A 81 20.49 -9.33 4.97
C ARG A 81 20.87 -7.86 5.16
N VAL A 82 20.99 -7.43 6.41
CA VAL A 82 21.39 -6.07 6.80
C VAL A 82 22.71 -6.13 7.58
N ASP A 83 23.79 -5.60 7.01
CA ASP A 83 25.08 -5.48 7.68
C ASP A 83 25.27 -4.08 8.25
N TYR A 84 25.41 -3.99 9.56
CA TYR A 84 25.68 -2.75 10.29
C TYR A 84 27.17 -2.57 10.55
N ARG A 85 27.65 -1.35 10.33
CA ARG A 85 29.00 -0.92 10.64
C ARG A 85 28.95 0.32 11.52
N ASP A 86 29.84 0.36 12.50
CA ASP A 86 30.06 1.56 13.29
C ASP A 86 30.87 2.60 12.49
N GLY A 87 30.42 3.85 12.54
CA GLY A 87 30.97 4.92 11.71
C GLY A 87 30.42 4.93 10.28
N LEU A 88 30.99 5.80 9.46
CA LEU A 88 30.44 6.14 8.12
C LEU A 88 31.25 5.53 6.97
N ASP A 89 32.33 4.83 7.31
CA ASP A 89 33.20 4.18 6.35
C ASP A 89 32.56 2.87 5.89
N PRO A 90 32.25 2.69 4.59
CA PRO A 90 31.70 1.44 4.07
C PRO A 90 32.64 0.24 4.26
N ASP A 91 33.93 0.47 4.44
CA ASP A 91 34.95 -0.56 4.62
C ASP A 91 35.21 -0.91 6.09
N SER A 92 34.55 -0.22 7.04
CA SER A 92 34.57 -0.59 8.45
C SER A 92 34.14 -2.06 8.66
N PRO A 93 34.68 -2.76 9.68
CA PRO A 93 34.23 -4.10 10.03
C PRO A 93 32.72 -4.14 10.30
N ILE A 94 32.06 -5.21 9.85
CA ILE A 94 30.68 -5.49 10.21
C ILE A 94 30.62 -5.78 11.70
N VAL A 95 29.79 -5.02 12.42
CA VAL A 95 29.57 -5.19 13.87
C VAL A 95 28.42 -6.17 14.10
N VAL A 96 27.32 -5.98 13.38
CA VAL A 96 26.11 -6.80 13.49
C VAL A 96 25.58 -7.13 12.10
N THR A 97 25.09 -8.36 11.93
CA THR A 97 24.33 -8.78 10.76
C THR A 97 22.93 -9.17 11.22
N ASP A 98 21.92 -8.64 10.56
CA ASP A 98 20.50 -8.87 10.85
C ASP A 98 19.75 -9.21 9.56
N VAL A 99 18.44 -9.46 9.67
CA VAL A 99 17.53 -9.67 8.54
C VAL A 99 16.35 -8.72 8.65
N THR A 100 16.00 -8.08 7.54
CA THR A 100 14.80 -7.26 7.43
C THR A 100 13.77 -7.96 6.53
N PRO A 101 12.48 -7.96 6.89
CA PRO A 101 11.44 -8.56 6.07
C PRO A 101 10.98 -7.64 4.93
N GLU A 102 11.44 -6.39 4.87
CA GLU A 102 10.92 -5.39 3.92
C GLU A 102 12.00 -4.46 3.37
N THR A 103 11.63 -3.64 2.40
CA THR A 103 12.53 -2.69 1.73
C THR A 103 12.28 -1.22 2.11
N MET A 104 11.40 -0.99 3.09
CA MET A 104 11.26 0.28 3.78
C MET A 104 11.87 0.16 5.18
N LEU A 105 13.04 0.76 5.40
CA LEU A 105 13.71 0.73 6.70
C LEU A 105 13.77 2.13 7.28
N ARG A 106 13.50 2.24 8.58
CA ARG A 106 13.57 3.51 9.33
C ARG A 106 14.41 3.29 10.58
N PHE A 107 15.44 4.12 10.74
CA PHE A 107 16.33 4.12 11.89
C PHE A 107 16.06 5.40 12.68
N PHE A 108 15.47 5.25 13.87
CA PHE A 108 15.05 6.36 14.72
C PHE A 108 15.76 6.31 16.08
N GLY A 109 16.93 6.94 16.17
CA GLY A 109 17.69 7.06 17.41
C GLY A 109 18.16 5.73 18.01
N SER A 110 18.00 4.62 17.28
CA SER A 110 18.33 3.28 17.72
C SER A 110 18.99 2.48 16.60
N THR A 111 19.96 1.69 17.02
CA THR A 111 20.77 0.77 16.21
C THR A 111 21.08 -0.45 17.08
N PRO A 112 21.49 -1.58 16.48
CA PRO A 112 21.97 -2.72 17.26
C PRO A 112 23.13 -2.37 18.19
N GLU A 113 23.31 -3.16 19.25
CA GLU A 113 24.40 -2.98 20.21
C GLU A 113 25.77 -2.92 19.51
N GLY A 114 26.58 -1.93 19.87
CA GLY A 114 27.91 -1.73 19.30
C GLY A 114 27.97 -0.84 18.04
N VAL A 115 26.83 -0.33 17.58
CA VAL A 115 26.74 0.61 16.45
C VAL A 115 26.24 1.96 16.96
N ASP A 116 26.97 3.04 16.73
CA ASP A 116 26.54 4.40 17.12
C ASP A 116 25.30 4.84 16.31
N PRO A 117 24.14 5.09 16.94
CA PRO A 117 22.93 5.54 16.23
C PRO A 117 23.09 6.92 15.59
N GLU A 118 24.08 7.72 16.01
CA GLU A 118 24.37 9.02 15.42
C GLU A 118 25.22 8.93 14.16
N ARG A 119 25.96 7.82 13.96
CA ARG A 119 26.95 7.67 12.89
C ARG A 119 27.19 6.20 12.54
N PHE A 120 26.48 5.71 11.53
CA PHE A 120 26.59 4.31 11.10
C PHE A 120 26.51 4.16 9.59
N HIS A 121 26.91 3.00 9.10
CA HIS A 121 26.77 2.61 7.70
C HIS A 121 26.05 1.26 7.62
N VAL A 122 25.06 1.18 6.74
CA VAL A 122 24.29 -0.05 6.49
C VAL A 122 24.52 -0.52 5.06
N THR A 123 24.66 -1.84 4.90
CA THR A 123 24.54 -2.50 3.61
C THR A 123 23.39 -3.51 3.65
N VAL A 124 22.38 -3.33 2.82
CA VAL A 124 21.31 -4.30 2.63
C VAL A 124 21.60 -5.11 1.37
N THR A 125 21.53 -6.44 1.46
CA THR A 125 21.82 -7.34 0.33
C THR A 125 20.85 -8.52 0.29
N GLY A 126 20.54 -8.96 -0.92
CA GLY A 126 19.74 -10.14 -1.18
C GLY A 126 19.21 -10.10 -2.60
N THR A 127 18.01 -10.66 -2.78
CA THR A 127 17.30 -10.67 -4.06
C THR A 127 15.82 -10.45 -3.82
N PHE A 128 15.11 -9.97 -4.84
CA PHE A 128 13.67 -10.16 -4.93
C PHE A 128 13.33 -11.11 -6.06
N VAL A 129 12.24 -11.86 -5.91
CA VAL A 129 11.76 -12.82 -6.91
C VAL A 129 10.46 -12.28 -7.51
N PRO A 130 10.47 -11.76 -8.76
CA PRO A 130 9.28 -11.25 -9.42
C PRO A 130 8.23 -12.34 -9.60
N GLU A 131 6.96 -12.01 -9.38
CA GLU A 131 5.85 -12.96 -9.63
C GLU A 131 5.31 -12.87 -11.07
N ARG A 132 5.64 -11.79 -11.78
CA ARG A 132 5.19 -11.52 -13.14
C ARG A 132 6.37 -11.21 -14.04
N THR A 133 6.25 -11.61 -15.31
CA THR A 133 7.20 -11.23 -16.36
C THR A 133 6.79 -9.89 -16.96
N GLY A 134 7.78 -9.04 -17.24
CA GLY A 134 7.62 -7.76 -17.93
C GLY A 134 8.29 -6.60 -17.20
N THR A 135 8.06 -5.39 -17.69
CA THR A 135 8.64 -4.16 -17.16
C THR A 135 8.12 -3.85 -15.76
N HIS A 136 9.01 -3.83 -14.78
CA HIS A 136 8.72 -3.36 -13.42
C HIS A 136 9.17 -1.92 -13.26
N VAL A 137 8.40 -1.12 -12.53
CA VAL A 137 8.78 0.23 -12.15
C VAL A 137 9.43 0.20 -10.77
N LEU A 138 10.60 0.79 -10.67
CA LEU A 138 11.38 0.91 -9.44
C LEU A 138 11.30 2.35 -8.93
N SER A 139 11.22 2.50 -7.61
CA SER A 139 11.28 3.80 -6.94
C SER A 139 12.24 3.73 -5.76
N ALA A 140 13.06 4.76 -5.56
CA ALA A 140 14.07 4.80 -4.52
C ALA A 140 14.12 6.16 -3.83
N VAL A 141 14.21 6.12 -2.48
CA VAL A 141 14.47 7.30 -1.64
C VAL A 141 15.43 6.95 -0.50
N LEU A 142 16.41 7.82 -0.26
CA LEU A 142 17.31 7.78 0.89
C LEU A 142 17.31 9.10 1.65
N THR A 143 17.44 9.07 2.97
CA THR A 143 17.74 10.29 3.76
C THR A 143 19.25 10.52 3.93
N GLY A 144 20.02 9.43 3.92
CA GLY A 144 21.47 9.39 4.03
C GLY A 144 22.22 9.47 2.70
N ALA A 145 23.54 9.52 2.75
CA ALA A 145 24.41 9.30 1.59
C ALA A 145 24.38 7.82 1.23
N GLY A 146 24.25 7.48 -0.05
CA GLY A 146 24.18 6.07 -0.41
C GLY A 146 23.79 5.79 -1.86
N ARG A 147 23.53 4.51 -2.12
CA ARG A 147 23.19 3.99 -3.44
C ARG A 147 22.22 2.80 -3.32
N ILE A 148 21.23 2.74 -4.22
CA ILE A 148 20.25 1.66 -4.35
C ILE A 148 20.39 1.04 -5.75
N GLU A 149 20.67 -0.26 -5.78
CA GLU A 149 20.87 -1.03 -7.00
C GLU A 149 19.93 -2.24 -7.02
N VAL A 150 19.34 -2.46 -8.18
CA VAL A 150 18.41 -3.56 -8.45
C VAL A 150 18.79 -4.18 -9.79
N GLY A 151 19.24 -5.44 -9.77
CA GLY A 151 19.82 -6.08 -10.94
C GLY A 151 21.03 -5.32 -11.46
N ASP A 152 20.96 -4.88 -12.71
CA ASP A 152 21.95 -4.05 -13.39
C ASP A 152 21.60 -2.54 -13.37
N VAL A 153 20.50 -2.17 -12.71
CA VAL A 153 20.01 -0.78 -12.64
C VAL A 153 20.43 -0.13 -11.32
N ALA A 154 21.18 0.97 -11.40
CA ALA A 154 21.36 1.88 -10.27
C ALA A 154 20.17 2.84 -10.21
N VAL A 155 19.20 2.53 -9.35
CA VAL A 155 17.94 3.30 -9.23
C VAL A 155 18.19 4.67 -8.59
N LEU A 156 19.08 4.72 -7.59
CA LEU A 156 19.48 5.94 -6.91
C LEU A 156 20.98 5.87 -6.59
N ASP A 157 21.72 6.93 -6.89
CA ASP A 157 23.14 7.08 -6.57
C ASP A 157 23.40 8.49 -6.04
N ASP A 158 23.47 8.64 -4.72
CA ASP A 158 23.61 9.92 -4.02
C ASP A 158 24.66 9.83 -2.88
N PRO A 159 25.93 9.52 -3.19
CA PRO A 159 26.97 9.27 -2.19
C PRO A 159 27.35 10.52 -1.38
N ASP A 160 27.01 11.71 -1.89
CA ASP A 160 27.34 12.99 -1.28
C ASP A 160 26.11 13.80 -0.82
N ARG A 161 24.89 13.21 -0.90
CA ARG A 161 23.61 13.86 -0.53
C ARG A 161 23.33 15.14 -1.32
N GLN A 162 23.58 15.11 -2.63
CA GLN A 162 23.38 16.22 -3.55
C GLN A 162 21.99 16.27 -4.17
N LEU A 163 21.23 15.17 -4.16
CA LEU A 163 19.85 15.19 -4.66
C LEU A 163 19.02 16.22 -3.87
N PRO A 164 18.07 16.93 -4.52
CA PRO A 164 17.11 17.74 -3.79
C PRO A 164 16.30 16.89 -2.80
N ARG A 165 15.61 17.54 -1.86
CA ARG A 165 14.82 16.83 -0.84
C ARG A 165 13.35 16.78 -1.26
N GLY A 166 12.75 15.59 -1.16
CA GLY A 166 11.33 15.34 -1.43
C GLY A 166 10.49 15.39 -0.16
N ALA A 167 9.18 15.13 -0.29
CA ALA A 167 8.24 15.18 0.84
C ALA A 167 8.37 13.96 1.79
N LEU A 168 8.80 12.81 1.28
CA LEU A 168 8.95 11.60 2.08
C LEU A 168 9.95 11.78 3.23
N PHE A 169 9.73 11.00 4.29
CA PHE A 169 10.57 11.03 5.49
C PHE A 169 10.65 12.42 6.13
N PHE A 170 9.50 13.09 6.33
CA PHE A 170 9.38 14.41 6.94
C PHE A 170 10.21 15.50 6.23
N GLY A 171 10.34 15.41 4.90
CA GLY A 171 11.17 16.32 4.13
C GLY A 171 12.68 16.02 4.15
N PHE A 172 13.12 14.95 4.81
CA PHE A 172 14.55 14.57 4.85
C PHE A 172 14.96 13.62 3.72
N GLY A 173 14.00 12.94 3.09
CA GLY A 173 14.26 12.05 1.96
C GLY A 173 14.75 12.81 0.75
N SER A 174 15.59 12.18 -0.08
CA SER A 174 15.84 12.68 -1.43
C SER A 174 14.52 12.82 -2.19
N GLU A 175 14.50 13.64 -3.23
CA GLU A 175 13.50 13.47 -4.28
C GLU A 175 13.53 12.02 -4.77
N GLU A 176 12.34 11.49 -5.03
CA GLU A 176 12.17 10.14 -5.53
C GLU A 176 12.90 9.97 -6.85
N GLN A 177 13.70 8.90 -6.94
CA GLN A 177 14.32 8.48 -8.18
C GLN A 177 13.57 7.26 -8.70
N GLU A 178 13.17 7.31 -9.97
CA GLU A 178 12.48 6.21 -10.63
C GLU A 178 13.37 5.57 -11.69
N ALA A 179 13.21 4.27 -11.86
CA ALA A 179 13.79 3.52 -12.97
C ALA A 179 12.85 2.40 -13.40
N ALA A 180 13.20 1.72 -14.49
CA ALA A 180 12.48 0.53 -14.94
C ALA A 180 13.47 -0.61 -15.15
N ILE A 181 13.01 -1.85 -14.90
CA ILE A 181 13.78 -3.07 -15.13
C ILE A 181 12.89 -4.14 -15.77
N GLU A 182 13.46 -4.90 -16.71
CA GLU A 182 12.79 -6.08 -17.25
C GLU A 182 13.01 -7.26 -16.34
N CYS A 183 11.91 -7.88 -15.91
CA CYS A 183 11.93 -9.04 -15.03
C CYS A 183 11.30 -10.26 -15.70
N GLU A 184 11.78 -11.43 -15.32
CA GLU A 184 11.15 -12.72 -15.62
C GLU A 184 10.58 -13.32 -14.31
N ALA A 185 9.34 -13.78 -14.35
CA ALA A 185 8.68 -14.39 -13.20
C ALA A 185 9.50 -15.57 -12.67
N GLY A 186 9.73 -15.60 -11.35
CA GLY A 186 10.50 -16.65 -10.67
C GLY A 186 12.01 -16.53 -10.78
N VAL A 187 12.54 -15.55 -11.54
CA VAL A 187 13.99 -15.33 -11.68
C VAL A 187 14.45 -14.28 -10.66
N ALA A 188 15.30 -14.69 -9.72
CA ALA A 188 15.79 -13.81 -8.66
C ALA A 188 16.61 -12.63 -9.22
N VAL A 189 16.25 -11.41 -8.82
CA VAL A 189 16.90 -10.17 -9.19
C VAL A 189 17.67 -9.61 -7.98
N PRO A 190 19.01 -9.41 -8.08
CA PRO A 190 19.81 -8.89 -6.97
C PRO A 190 19.35 -7.52 -6.47
N ILE A 191 19.40 -7.33 -5.16
CA ILE A 191 19.24 -6.03 -4.49
C ILE A 191 20.52 -5.74 -3.72
N ARG A 192 21.05 -4.52 -3.88
CA ARG A 192 22.12 -3.97 -3.05
C ARG A 192 21.80 -2.53 -2.69
N ILE A 193 21.76 -2.25 -1.40
CA ILE A 193 21.54 -0.90 -0.87
C ILE A 193 22.69 -0.57 0.07
N THR A 194 23.23 0.63 -0.07
CA THR A 194 24.19 1.20 0.88
C THR A 194 23.65 2.55 1.34
N THR A 195 23.75 2.84 2.63
CA THR A 195 23.42 4.17 3.14
C THR A 195 24.14 4.46 4.45
N THR A 196 24.38 5.73 4.71
CA THR A 196 24.89 6.21 6.01
C THR A 196 23.77 6.80 6.85
N GLY A 197 23.75 6.50 8.15
CA GLY A 197 22.95 7.24 9.12
C GLY A 197 23.74 8.35 9.81
N ARG A 198 23.10 9.51 9.99
CA ARG A 198 23.67 10.68 10.67
C ARG A 198 22.60 11.38 11.51
N GLY A 199 22.97 11.87 12.70
CA GLY A 199 22.07 12.73 13.49
C GLY A 199 20.87 11.97 14.07
N GLY A 200 21.05 10.67 14.35
CA GLY A 200 20.01 9.81 14.93
C GLY A 200 18.87 9.45 13.97
N TYR A 201 18.98 9.78 12.67
CA TYR A 201 17.95 9.45 11.68
C TYR A 201 18.53 8.94 10.36
N ALA A 202 17.99 7.82 9.88
CA ALA A 202 18.21 7.34 8.53
C ALA A 202 16.96 6.62 8.03
N ALA A 203 16.71 6.64 6.73
CA ALA A 203 15.65 5.85 6.13
C ALA A 203 16.01 5.42 4.71
N ILE A 204 15.49 4.26 4.36
CA ILE A 204 15.60 3.61 3.05
C ILE A 204 14.17 3.33 2.58
N ARG A 205 13.89 3.63 1.31
CA ARG A 205 12.72 3.10 0.60
C ARG A 205 13.19 2.60 -0.75
N LEU A 206 12.94 1.33 -1.02
CA LEU A 206 12.95 0.78 -2.37
C LEU A 206 11.56 0.22 -2.65
N GLY A 207 10.88 0.76 -3.66
CA GLY A 207 9.60 0.26 -4.14
C GLY A 207 9.73 -0.44 -5.48
N VAL A 208 8.93 -1.49 -5.69
CA VAL A 208 8.89 -2.24 -6.95
C VAL A 208 7.44 -2.50 -7.33
N ARG A 209 7.03 -2.02 -8.51
CA ARG A 209 5.69 -2.22 -9.05
C ARG A 209 5.75 -3.14 -10.26
N ALA A 210 5.07 -4.27 -10.15
CA ALA A 210 4.88 -5.21 -11.26
C ALA A 210 3.98 -4.61 -12.35
N PRO A 211 4.15 -5.04 -13.62
CA PRO A 211 3.27 -4.65 -14.71
C PRO A 211 1.82 -4.97 -14.36
N GLU A 212 0.93 -4.07 -14.74
CA GLU A 212 -0.48 -4.19 -14.43
C GLU A 212 -1.09 -5.43 -15.12
N PRO A 213 -1.90 -6.24 -14.42
CA PRO A 213 -2.69 -7.25 -15.10
C PRO A 213 -3.54 -6.60 -16.21
N PRO A 214 -3.68 -7.23 -17.38
CA PRO A 214 -4.59 -6.72 -18.40
C PRO A 214 -6.05 -6.81 -17.94
N ASP A 215 -6.88 -5.92 -18.49
CA ASP A 215 -8.35 -5.97 -18.44
C ASP A 215 -8.95 -6.01 -17.02
N MET A 216 -8.31 -5.36 -16.03
CA MET A 216 -8.73 -5.46 -14.62
C MET A 216 -10.18 -5.00 -14.39
N ILE A 217 -10.60 -3.87 -15.00
CA ILE A 217 -11.98 -3.37 -14.88
C ILE A 217 -12.95 -4.33 -15.54
N GLU A 218 -12.63 -4.87 -16.73
CA GLU A 218 -13.48 -5.84 -17.43
C GLU A 218 -13.69 -7.12 -16.62
N ARG A 219 -12.67 -7.62 -15.93
CA ARG A 219 -12.81 -8.76 -15.02
C ARG A 219 -13.72 -8.44 -13.84
N ALA A 220 -13.55 -7.27 -13.20
CA ALA A 220 -14.41 -6.82 -12.12
C ALA A 220 -15.88 -6.69 -12.57
N VAL A 221 -16.12 -6.14 -13.76
CA VAL A 221 -17.46 -6.04 -14.37
C VAL A 221 -18.07 -7.43 -14.62
N ALA A 222 -17.27 -8.39 -15.09
CA ALA A 222 -17.74 -9.76 -15.30
C ALA A 222 -18.11 -10.43 -13.96
N ALA A 223 -17.25 -10.31 -12.94
CA ALA A 223 -17.52 -10.82 -11.60
C ALA A 223 -18.80 -10.21 -11.00
N ALA A 224 -18.98 -8.90 -11.14
CA ALA A 224 -20.18 -8.22 -10.67
C ALA A 224 -21.46 -8.72 -11.35
N ARG A 225 -21.42 -8.96 -12.66
CA ARG A 225 -22.57 -9.44 -13.44
C ARG A 225 -23.04 -10.82 -12.99
N ASP A 226 -22.12 -11.67 -12.59
CA ASP A 226 -22.40 -13.07 -12.25
C ASP A 226 -22.77 -13.27 -10.76
N ALA A 227 -22.71 -12.21 -9.94
CA ALA A 227 -23.04 -12.23 -8.51
C ALA A 227 -24.41 -11.61 -8.20
N ASP A 228 -25.01 -12.02 -7.09
CA ASP A 228 -26.29 -11.44 -6.61
C ASP A 228 -26.12 -10.02 -6.07
N VAL A 229 -24.96 -9.71 -5.50
CA VAL A 229 -24.59 -8.40 -4.94
C VAL A 229 -23.13 -8.11 -5.29
N ALA A 230 -22.84 -6.87 -5.68
CA ALA A 230 -21.46 -6.39 -5.80
C ALA A 230 -21.13 -5.49 -4.60
N VAL A 231 -20.03 -5.77 -3.91
CA VAL A 231 -19.48 -4.92 -2.85
C VAL A 231 -18.19 -4.31 -3.38
N VAL A 232 -18.23 -3.03 -3.75
CA VAL A 232 -17.06 -2.31 -4.27
C VAL A 232 -16.40 -1.53 -3.14
N VAL A 233 -15.17 -1.87 -2.79
CA VAL A 233 -14.38 -1.21 -1.75
C VAL A 233 -13.43 -0.21 -2.41
N VAL A 234 -13.80 1.07 -2.35
CA VAL A 234 -13.00 2.18 -2.86
C VAL A 234 -12.36 2.96 -1.72
N GLY A 235 -11.35 3.74 -2.02
CA GLY A 235 -10.79 4.63 -1.02
C GLY A 235 -9.43 5.21 -1.39
N THR A 236 -8.70 5.53 -0.33
CA THR A 236 -7.34 6.05 -0.34
C THR A 236 -6.47 5.11 0.50
N ASN A 237 -5.21 5.48 0.72
CA ASN A 237 -4.30 4.79 1.63
C ASN A 237 -3.43 5.80 2.39
N ASP A 238 -2.48 5.28 3.15
CA ASP A 238 -1.51 6.02 3.95
C ASP A 238 -0.47 6.80 3.11
N GLU A 239 -0.40 6.59 1.80
CA GLU A 239 0.39 7.41 0.88
C GLU A 239 -0.37 8.68 0.46
N TRP A 240 -1.69 8.59 0.31
CA TRP A 240 -2.57 9.71 -0.05
C TRP A 240 -3.01 10.55 1.15
N GLU A 241 -3.19 9.92 2.31
CA GLU A 241 -3.60 10.58 3.55
C GLU A 241 -2.53 10.36 4.63
N THR A 242 -1.57 11.28 4.67
CA THR A 242 -0.32 11.12 5.41
C THR A 242 0.14 12.41 6.08
N GLU A 243 0.90 12.30 7.16
CA GLU A 243 1.49 13.46 7.82
C GLU A 243 2.50 14.16 6.90
N GLY A 244 2.42 15.50 6.87
CA GLY A 244 3.40 16.34 6.19
C GLY A 244 3.05 16.68 4.75
N GLU A 245 1.95 16.15 4.22
CA GLU A 245 1.46 16.47 2.88
C GLU A 245 -0.07 16.51 2.85
N ASP A 246 -0.62 17.59 2.30
CA ASP A 246 -2.06 17.72 2.05
C ASP A 246 -2.41 17.11 0.68
N ARG A 247 -3.59 16.50 0.58
CA ARG A 247 -4.15 16.10 -0.72
C ARG A 247 -4.43 17.33 -1.57
N THR A 248 -4.10 17.25 -2.86
CA THR A 248 -4.39 18.31 -3.84
C THR A 248 -5.77 18.21 -4.47
N THR A 249 -6.49 17.10 -4.23
CA THR A 249 -7.84 16.82 -4.72
C THR A 249 -8.59 15.90 -3.76
N ILE A 250 -9.92 15.94 -3.80
CA ILE A 250 -10.79 14.96 -3.13
C ILE A 250 -11.23 13.81 -4.04
N ALA A 251 -10.83 13.81 -5.32
CA ALA A 251 -11.13 12.68 -6.22
C ALA A 251 -10.52 11.37 -5.68
N LEU A 252 -11.18 10.25 -5.95
CA LEU A 252 -10.61 8.94 -5.68
C LEU A 252 -9.37 8.72 -6.58
N PRO A 253 -8.28 8.15 -6.05
CA PRO A 253 -7.08 7.86 -6.85
C PRO A 253 -7.33 6.76 -7.88
N GLY A 254 -6.59 6.80 -8.99
CA GLY A 254 -6.72 5.85 -10.09
C GLY A 254 -8.09 5.92 -10.79
N ASP A 255 -8.48 4.83 -11.44
CA ASP A 255 -9.73 4.75 -12.21
C ASP A 255 -10.91 4.23 -11.37
N GLN A 256 -10.89 4.46 -10.05
CA GLN A 256 -11.91 3.95 -9.13
C GLN A 256 -13.32 4.46 -9.48
N ASP A 257 -13.47 5.72 -9.91
CA ASP A 257 -14.77 6.26 -10.30
C ASP A 257 -15.35 5.55 -11.54
N GLU A 258 -14.52 5.23 -12.53
CA GLU A 258 -14.93 4.45 -13.71
C GLU A 258 -15.23 2.99 -13.33
N LEU A 259 -14.42 2.38 -12.45
CA LEU A 259 -14.68 1.05 -11.92
C LEU A 259 -16.07 0.96 -11.28
N VAL A 260 -16.40 1.90 -10.38
CA VAL A 260 -17.71 1.91 -9.70
C VAL A 260 -18.84 2.06 -10.71
N ARG A 261 -18.74 3.04 -11.62
CA ARG A 261 -19.77 3.28 -12.65
C ARG A 261 -20.03 2.03 -13.49
N ARG A 262 -18.97 1.35 -13.95
CA ARG A 262 -19.05 0.15 -14.80
C ARG A 262 -19.61 -1.05 -14.05
N VAL A 263 -19.24 -1.22 -12.79
CA VAL A 263 -19.76 -2.29 -11.92
C VAL A 263 -21.25 -2.05 -11.61
N ALA A 264 -21.63 -0.81 -11.29
CA ALA A 264 -23.02 -0.43 -11.02
C ALA A 264 -23.93 -0.63 -12.25
N GLU A 265 -23.43 -0.31 -13.46
CA GLU A 265 -24.12 -0.58 -14.72
C GLU A 265 -24.34 -2.09 -14.96
N ALA A 266 -23.37 -2.92 -14.58
CA ALA A 266 -23.45 -4.37 -14.74
C ALA A 266 -24.28 -5.06 -13.65
N ASN A 267 -24.31 -4.52 -12.43
CA ASN A 267 -25.07 -5.02 -11.30
C ASN A 267 -25.73 -3.88 -10.52
N PRO A 268 -27.07 -3.69 -10.64
CA PRO A 268 -27.78 -2.62 -9.94
C PRO A 268 -27.88 -2.83 -8.42
N ARG A 269 -27.45 -3.98 -7.88
CA ARG A 269 -27.29 -4.22 -6.44
C ARG A 269 -25.85 -3.99 -5.99
N THR A 270 -25.24 -2.92 -6.49
CA THR A 270 -23.90 -2.49 -6.09
C THR A 270 -23.95 -1.68 -4.80
N VAL A 271 -23.20 -2.14 -3.80
CA VAL A 271 -22.93 -1.45 -2.54
C VAL A 271 -21.49 -0.96 -2.57
N VAL A 272 -21.25 0.31 -2.29
CA VAL A 272 -19.89 0.86 -2.22
C VAL A 272 -19.47 1.08 -0.77
N VAL A 273 -18.32 0.53 -0.38
CA VAL A 273 -17.66 0.81 0.90
C VAL A 273 -16.53 1.80 0.66
N VAL A 274 -16.57 2.95 1.32
CA VAL A 274 -15.54 4.00 1.23
C VAL A 274 -14.59 3.88 2.40
N ASN A 275 -13.38 3.39 2.12
CA ASN A 275 -12.28 3.22 3.05
C ASN A 275 -11.25 4.34 2.84
N ALA A 276 -11.60 5.55 3.31
CA ALA A 276 -10.76 6.76 3.22
C ALA A 276 -10.87 7.59 4.50
N GLY A 277 -9.77 8.19 4.95
CA GLY A 277 -9.69 8.94 6.22
C GLY A 277 -10.46 10.26 6.23
N SER A 278 -10.73 10.83 5.05
CA SER A 278 -11.39 12.12 4.86
C SER A 278 -12.30 12.11 3.63
N PRO A 279 -13.15 13.15 3.41
CA PRO A 279 -14.10 13.13 2.31
C PRO A 279 -13.46 12.91 0.94
N VAL A 280 -14.14 12.10 0.13
CA VAL A 280 -13.82 11.85 -1.27
C VAL A 280 -15.01 12.22 -2.15
N ALA A 281 -14.74 12.65 -3.38
CA ALA A 281 -15.78 12.86 -4.38
C ALA A 281 -16.42 11.52 -4.74
N MET A 282 -17.74 11.53 -4.97
CA MET A 282 -18.50 10.33 -5.36
C MET A 282 -19.43 10.69 -6.54
N PRO A 283 -18.89 10.93 -7.74
CA PRO A 283 -19.70 11.33 -8.90
C PRO A 283 -20.73 10.24 -9.32
N TRP A 284 -20.50 8.99 -8.92
CA TRP A 284 -21.32 7.80 -9.15
C TRP A 284 -22.34 7.52 -8.03
N VAL A 285 -22.48 8.41 -7.03
CA VAL A 285 -23.32 8.15 -5.82
C VAL A 285 -24.78 7.82 -6.16
N ASP A 286 -25.31 8.40 -7.24
CA ASP A 286 -26.69 8.16 -7.70
C ASP A 286 -26.84 6.88 -8.55
N ASP A 287 -25.74 6.24 -8.95
CA ASP A 287 -25.73 5.03 -9.77
C ASP A 287 -25.71 3.74 -8.93
N VAL A 288 -25.41 3.84 -7.64
CA VAL A 288 -25.23 2.69 -6.74
C VAL A 288 -26.40 2.53 -5.77
N ALA A 289 -26.63 1.31 -5.28
CA ALA A 289 -27.77 1.03 -4.43
C ALA A 289 -27.56 1.43 -2.97
N ALA A 290 -26.31 1.46 -2.50
CA ALA A 290 -25.95 1.93 -1.16
C ALA A 290 -24.48 2.38 -1.09
N VAL A 291 -24.20 3.28 -0.16
CA VAL A 291 -22.84 3.70 0.20
C VAL A 291 -22.65 3.56 1.71
N LEU A 292 -21.54 2.95 2.12
CA LEU A 292 -21.11 2.81 3.51
C LEU A 292 -19.76 3.51 3.70
N LEU A 293 -19.71 4.54 4.53
CA LEU A 293 -18.48 5.24 4.86
C LEU A 293 -17.79 4.54 6.04
N ALA A 294 -16.68 3.85 5.76
CA ALA A 294 -15.97 3.02 6.74
C ALA A 294 -14.81 3.75 7.43
N TYR A 295 -14.29 4.81 6.82
CA TYR A 295 -13.06 5.50 7.25
C TYR A 295 -11.87 4.54 7.42
N PHE A 296 -10.85 4.96 8.17
CA PHE A 296 -9.79 4.11 8.68
C PHE A 296 -10.15 3.67 10.11
N GLY A 297 -10.80 2.51 10.22
CA GLY A 297 -11.48 2.09 11.45
C GLY A 297 -10.63 1.29 12.45
N GLY A 298 -9.32 1.19 12.25
CA GLY A 298 -8.45 0.35 13.07
C GLY A 298 -8.60 -1.15 12.79
N MET A 299 -7.96 -1.97 13.64
CA MET A 299 -7.73 -3.40 13.37
C MET A 299 -9.01 -4.24 13.18
N GLU A 300 -10.11 -3.88 13.85
CA GLU A 300 -11.38 -4.63 13.81
C GLU A 300 -12.37 -4.04 12.79
N MET A 301 -11.94 -3.10 11.94
CA MET A 301 -12.86 -2.42 11.02
C MET A 301 -13.49 -3.38 10.01
N ALA A 302 -12.75 -4.42 9.59
CA ALA A 302 -13.23 -5.36 8.59
C ALA A 302 -14.46 -6.11 9.13
N ASP A 303 -14.34 -6.77 10.28
CA ASP A 303 -15.47 -7.48 10.91
C ASP A 303 -16.63 -6.53 11.25
N GLY A 304 -16.34 -5.34 11.79
CA GLY A 304 -17.38 -4.35 12.11
C GLY A 304 -18.15 -3.82 10.88
N VAL A 305 -17.47 -3.64 9.74
CA VAL A 305 -18.13 -3.27 8.48
C VAL A 305 -18.95 -4.44 7.95
N VAL A 306 -18.42 -5.66 8.02
CA VAL A 306 -19.14 -6.85 7.55
C VAL A 306 -20.38 -7.15 8.40
N ASP A 307 -20.34 -6.91 9.71
CA ASP A 307 -21.52 -6.97 10.58
C ASP A 307 -22.65 -6.06 10.07
N VAL A 308 -22.32 -4.86 9.61
CA VAL A 308 -23.30 -3.93 9.02
C VAL A 308 -23.78 -4.42 7.65
N LEU A 309 -22.86 -4.89 6.79
CA LEU A 309 -23.22 -5.40 5.47
C LEU A 309 -24.19 -6.59 5.55
N LEU A 310 -24.00 -7.48 6.53
CA LEU A 310 -24.83 -8.66 6.75
C LEU A 310 -26.05 -8.41 7.65
N GLY A 311 -26.16 -7.21 8.24
CA GLY A 311 -27.28 -6.83 9.12
C GLY A 311 -27.20 -7.43 10.53
N GLU A 312 -26.02 -7.85 10.97
CA GLU A 312 -25.73 -8.27 12.34
C GLU A 312 -25.50 -7.07 13.28
N ALA A 313 -25.17 -5.90 12.71
CA ALA A 313 -25.12 -4.62 13.40
C ALA A 313 -25.85 -3.52 12.62
N ASP A 314 -26.44 -2.55 13.33
CA ASP A 314 -27.04 -1.37 12.71
C ASP A 314 -25.96 -0.32 12.32
N PRO A 315 -26.10 0.38 11.18
CA PRO A 315 -25.24 1.50 10.80
C PRO A 315 -25.54 2.76 11.65
N GLY A 316 -25.16 2.72 12.93
CA GLY A 316 -25.46 3.76 13.92
C GLY A 316 -24.67 5.06 13.78
N GLY A 317 -23.64 5.09 12.93
CA GLY A 317 -22.76 6.24 12.74
C GLY A 317 -23.48 7.50 12.24
N ARG A 318 -22.91 8.67 12.55
CA ARG A 318 -23.31 9.98 12.02
C ARG A 318 -22.06 10.71 11.54
N LEU A 319 -22.18 11.45 10.44
CA LEU A 319 -21.08 12.17 9.85
C LEU A 319 -20.51 13.22 10.83
N PRO A 320 -19.22 13.12 11.21
CA PRO A 320 -18.55 14.19 11.96
C PRO A 320 -18.06 15.31 11.04
N LEU A 321 -18.12 15.13 9.72
CA LEU A 321 -17.61 16.02 8.68
C LEU A 321 -18.70 16.35 7.66
N THR A 322 -18.58 17.50 7.02
CA THR A 322 -19.35 17.80 5.80
C THR A 322 -18.73 17.05 4.62
N TYR A 323 -19.55 16.38 3.82
CA TYR A 323 -19.12 15.77 2.55
C TYR A 323 -19.49 16.73 1.40
N PRO A 324 -18.53 17.48 0.85
CA PRO A 324 -18.77 18.39 -0.26
C PRO A 324 -19.06 17.59 -1.55
N LYS A 325 -19.77 18.20 -2.50
CA LYS A 325 -19.98 17.57 -3.81
C LYS A 325 -18.75 17.71 -4.70
N ALA A 326 -18.08 18.85 -4.62
CA ALA A 326 -16.87 19.16 -5.36
C ALA A 326 -15.86 19.89 -4.46
N LEU A 327 -14.57 19.90 -4.84
CA LEU A 327 -13.52 20.55 -4.06
C LEU A 327 -13.78 22.05 -3.88
N GLU A 328 -14.36 22.69 -4.88
CA GLU A 328 -14.70 24.11 -4.89
C GLU A 328 -15.81 24.48 -3.87
N ASP A 329 -16.51 23.50 -3.30
CA ASP A 329 -17.51 23.69 -2.25
C ASP A 329 -16.91 23.64 -0.82
N THR A 330 -15.58 23.48 -0.70
CA THR A 330 -14.86 23.40 0.59
C THR A 330 -14.38 24.73 1.14
#